data_AF-A0A7R9YFW7-F1
#
_entry.id   AF-A0A7R9YFW7-F1
#
_cell.length_a   1.000
_cell.length_b   1.000
_cell.length_c   1.000
_cell.angle_alpha   90.00
_cell.angle_beta   90.00
_cell.angle_gamma   90.00
#
_symmetry.space_group_name_H-M   'P 1'
#
loop_
_entity.id
_entity.type
_entity.pdbx_description
1 polymer ?
#
loop_
_entity_poly.entity_id
_entity_poly.type
_entity_poly.pdbx_seq_one_letter_code
_entity_poly.pdbx_strand_id
1 'polypeptide(L)'
;RRVVWALQALHSALLAFERALHATQYRFKIQRRFGHSGPALYSANFRSMSEAEDVPRAMRLLDNYTLQRKALLQRAYVVVSKYVLLSDNIWAHAQTLLCGVLVMISVLGQARGLKLFAFHPIFMNFMVMLMTEGVIVYRNEFLFNMLHSIMAFDAKTKFRNLHTGIQVCSAAAAALGVIFIMANKLKFGKSLWPTSVHSLIGSFALLLICIQVFVGFRKRRMMALNEQMQSDIGPVYRWHGKLGLVAYDFCVLALVTGMLSYVNWSFANFLVIFSSLLTWFIAMTHAVLKTRPSEENQGLVSGSDV
;
A
#
# COMPACT_ATOMS: atom_id res chain seq x y z
N ARG A 1 -19.49 -9.46 15.97
CA ARG A 1 -20.02 -8.46 15.00
C ARG A 1 -18.90 -7.79 14.18
N ARG A 2 -17.92 -7.04 14.75
CA ARG A 2 -16.87 -6.33 13.97
C ARG A 2 -16.01 -7.21 13.05
N VAL A 3 -15.68 -8.43 13.46
CA VAL A 3 -14.94 -9.42 12.63
C VAL A 3 -15.76 -9.84 11.40
N VAL A 4 -17.07 -10.01 11.54
CA VAL A 4 -17.97 -10.37 10.43
C VAL A 4 -18.00 -9.26 9.38
N TRP A 5 -18.02 -7.99 9.79
CA TRP A 5 -17.94 -6.85 8.88
C TRP A 5 -16.62 -6.81 8.11
N ALA A 6 -15.50 -7.10 8.79
CA ALA A 6 -14.19 -7.17 8.13
C ALA A 6 -14.15 -8.31 7.10
N LEU A 7 -14.68 -9.50 7.44
CA LEU A 7 -14.77 -10.65 6.54
C LEU A 7 -15.73 -10.41 5.36
N GLN A 8 -16.82 -9.66 5.55
CA GLN A 8 -17.74 -9.28 4.48
C GLN A 8 -17.16 -8.22 3.55
N ALA A 9 -16.49 -7.20 4.10
CA ALA A 9 -15.76 -6.20 3.31
C ALA A 9 -14.65 -6.87 2.49
N LEU A 10 -13.96 -7.84 3.10
CA LEU A 10 -12.97 -8.70 2.49
C LEU A 10 -13.53 -9.51 1.32
N HIS A 11 -14.59 -10.30 1.56
CA HIS A 11 -15.22 -11.10 0.53
C HIS A 11 -15.67 -10.25 -0.66
N SER A 12 -16.24 -9.07 -0.36
CA SER A 12 -16.67 -8.12 -1.38
C SER A 12 -15.50 -7.51 -2.16
N ALA A 13 -14.38 -7.22 -1.49
CA ALA A 13 -13.17 -6.72 -2.15
C ALA A 13 -12.52 -7.78 -3.06
N LEU A 14 -12.54 -9.06 -2.65
CA LEU A 14 -12.05 -10.17 -3.47
C LEU A 14 -12.92 -10.40 -4.71
N LEU A 15 -14.25 -10.40 -4.56
CA LEU A 15 -15.18 -10.48 -5.69
C LEU A 15 -15.03 -9.30 -6.65
N ALA A 16 -14.85 -8.09 -6.10
CA ALA A 16 -14.59 -6.90 -6.91
C ALA A 16 -13.30 -7.02 -7.71
N PHE A 17 -12.25 -7.57 -7.09
CA PHE A 17 -10.97 -7.79 -7.74
C PHE A 17 -11.09 -8.82 -8.87
N GLU A 18 -11.71 -9.97 -8.62
CA GLU A 18 -11.94 -11.02 -9.63
C GLU A 18 -12.68 -10.46 -10.85
N ARG A 19 -13.76 -9.70 -10.62
CA ARG A 19 -14.56 -9.10 -11.69
C ARG A 19 -13.84 -7.98 -12.42
N ALA A 20 -13.07 -7.15 -11.70
CA ALA A 20 -12.19 -6.16 -12.33
C ALA A 20 -11.15 -6.84 -13.22
N LEU A 21 -10.60 -7.99 -12.79
CA LEU A 21 -9.66 -8.78 -13.58
C LEU A 21 -10.32 -9.28 -14.87
N HIS A 22 -11.52 -9.87 -14.77
CA HIS A 22 -12.33 -10.30 -15.91
C HIS A 22 -12.65 -9.16 -16.87
N ALA A 23 -13.12 -8.02 -16.34
CA ALA A 23 -13.44 -6.85 -17.15
C ALA A 23 -12.21 -6.35 -17.94
N THR A 24 -11.04 -6.38 -17.30
CA THR A 24 -9.80 -5.94 -17.95
C THR A 24 -9.25 -6.98 -18.94
N GLN A 25 -9.52 -8.28 -18.75
CA GLN A 25 -9.20 -9.33 -19.74
C GLN A 25 -10.11 -9.22 -20.97
N TYR A 26 -11.40 -8.93 -20.77
CA TYR A 26 -12.36 -8.71 -21.85
C TYR A 26 -11.98 -7.47 -22.69
N ARG A 27 -11.56 -6.38 -22.03
CA ARG A 27 -11.01 -5.18 -22.67
C ARG A 27 -9.82 -5.50 -23.60
N PHE A 28 -8.87 -6.32 -23.13
CA PHE A 28 -7.73 -6.74 -23.93
C PHE A 28 -8.13 -7.59 -25.15
N LYS A 29 -9.12 -8.49 -24.99
CA LYS A 29 -9.64 -9.30 -26.11
C LYS A 29 -10.33 -8.43 -27.17
N ILE A 30 -11.13 -7.43 -26.78
CA ILE A 30 -11.76 -6.47 -27.69
C ILE A 30 -10.69 -5.63 -28.39
N GLN A 31 -9.71 -5.08 -27.65
CA GLN A 31 -8.63 -4.28 -28.24
C GLN A 31 -7.81 -5.05 -29.29
N ARG A 32 -7.61 -6.36 -29.07
CA ARG A 32 -6.91 -7.24 -30.02
C ARG A 32 -7.77 -7.62 -31.24
N ARG A 33 -9.10 -7.73 -31.08
CA ARG A 33 -10.04 -8.05 -32.17
C ARG A 33 -10.35 -6.86 -33.07
N PHE A 34 -10.39 -5.64 -32.52
CA PHE A 34 -10.83 -4.44 -33.24
C PHE A 34 -9.67 -3.47 -33.52
N GLY A 35 -8.45 -3.98 -33.68
CA GLY A 35 -7.21 -3.21 -33.80
C GLY A 35 -7.17 -2.15 -34.91
N HIS A 36 -8.19 -2.05 -35.77
CA HIS A 36 -8.31 -1.07 -36.87
C HIS A 36 -9.65 -0.32 -36.92
N SER A 37 -10.57 -0.53 -35.97
CA SER A 37 -11.86 0.18 -35.94
C SER A 37 -11.73 1.42 -35.05
N GLY A 38 -11.94 2.61 -35.64
CA GLY A 38 -11.66 3.91 -35.01
C GLY A 38 -12.31 4.17 -33.63
N PRO A 39 -11.84 5.21 -32.92
CA PRO A 39 -12.08 5.46 -31.49
C PRO A 39 -13.57 5.58 -31.07
N ALA A 40 -14.48 5.85 -32.01
CA ALA A 40 -15.91 6.01 -31.74
C ALA A 40 -16.57 4.73 -31.17
N LEU A 41 -16.27 3.55 -31.72
CA LEU A 41 -16.86 2.28 -31.27
C LEU A 41 -16.34 1.81 -29.90
N TYR A 42 -15.15 2.28 -29.52
CA TYR A 42 -14.50 1.94 -28.26
C TYR A 42 -15.13 2.69 -27.07
N SER A 43 -15.63 3.91 -27.31
CA SER A 43 -16.25 4.76 -26.28
C SER A 43 -17.63 4.25 -25.82
N ALA A 44 -18.44 3.69 -26.74
CA ALA A 44 -19.79 3.22 -26.47
C ALA A 44 -19.81 1.92 -25.64
N ASN A 45 -18.96 0.94 -25.96
CA ASN A 45 -18.87 -0.32 -25.21
C ASN A 45 -18.20 -0.18 -23.84
N PHE A 46 -17.48 0.92 -23.60
CA PHE A 46 -16.86 1.18 -22.30
C PHE A 46 -17.86 1.74 -21.27
N ARG A 47 -18.88 2.50 -21.72
CA ARG A 47 -19.95 3.01 -20.84
C ARG A 47 -20.77 1.86 -20.24
N SER A 48 -21.16 0.88 -21.05
CA SER A 48 -22.01 -0.24 -20.61
C SER A 48 -21.35 -1.19 -19.59
N MET A 49 -20.02 -1.36 -19.63
CA MET A 49 -19.31 -2.16 -18.61
C MET A 49 -19.02 -1.40 -17.32
N SER A 50 -18.95 -0.06 -17.37
CA SER A 50 -18.83 0.77 -16.15
C SER A 50 -20.14 0.80 -15.34
N GLU A 51 -21.26 0.48 -16.01
CA GLU A 51 -22.61 0.39 -15.45
C GLU A 51 -22.98 -1.01 -14.94
N ALA A 52 -22.10 -2.03 -15.06
CA ALA A 52 -22.31 -3.30 -14.37
C ALA A 52 -22.39 -3.04 -12.85
N GLU A 53 -23.59 -3.19 -12.27
CA GLU A 53 -24.02 -2.73 -10.93
C GLU A 53 -23.04 -3.04 -9.77
N ASP A 54 -22.15 -4.01 -9.95
CA ASP A 54 -21.21 -4.51 -8.95
C ASP A 54 -19.95 -3.66 -8.76
N VAL A 55 -19.40 -3.04 -9.81
CA VAL A 55 -18.24 -2.13 -9.68
C VAL A 55 -18.59 -0.92 -8.80
N PRO A 56 -19.77 -0.28 -8.98
CA PRO A 56 -20.28 0.70 -8.02
C PRO A 56 -20.35 0.15 -6.59
N ARG A 57 -20.75 -1.10 -6.37
CA ARG A 57 -20.89 -1.68 -5.02
C ARG A 57 -19.56 -1.81 -4.30
N ALA A 58 -18.54 -2.35 -4.94
CA ALA A 58 -17.21 -2.49 -4.36
C ALA A 58 -16.56 -1.13 -4.04
N MET A 59 -16.71 -0.17 -4.96
CA MET A 59 -16.29 1.21 -4.74
C MET A 59 -16.99 1.82 -3.52
N ARG A 60 -18.31 1.65 -3.38
CA ARG A 60 -19.06 2.11 -2.20
C ARG A 60 -18.52 1.52 -0.90
N LEU A 61 -18.12 0.25 -0.88
CA LEU A 61 -17.53 -0.36 0.31
C LEU A 61 -16.17 0.23 0.68
N LEU A 62 -15.28 0.42 -0.32
CA LEU A 62 -14.00 1.10 -0.10
C LEU A 62 -14.19 2.55 0.37
N ASP A 63 -15.19 3.23 -0.16
CA ASP A 63 -15.53 4.61 0.20
C ASP A 63 -16.03 4.69 1.64
N ASN A 64 -16.98 3.83 2.01
CA ASN A 64 -17.49 3.73 3.37
C ASN A 64 -16.36 3.41 4.36
N TYR A 65 -15.47 2.48 4.02
CA TYR A 65 -14.32 2.14 4.85
C TYR A 65 -13.34 3.33 4.99
N THR A 66 -13.05 4.02 3.89
CA THR A 66 -12.18 5.21 3.90
C THR A 66 -12.79 6.32 4.76
N LEU A 67 -14.10 6.56 4.68
CA LEU A 67 -14.80 7.54 5.50
C LEU A 67 -14.78 7.18 6.98
N GLN A 68 -15.03 5.92 7.34
CA GLN A 68 -14.94 5.45 8.72
C GLN A 68 -13.52 5.61 9.28
N ARG A 69 -12.50 5.26 8.48
CA ARG A 69 -11.11 5.46 8.87
C ARG A 69 -10.81 6.95 9.08
N LYS A 70 -11.23 7.81 8.16
CA LYS A 70 -11.06 9.26 8.26
C LYS A 70 -11.69 9.79 9.56
N ALA A 71 -12.92 9.38 9.87
CA ALA A 71 -13.62 9.79 11.08
C ALA A 71 -12.89 9.31 12.35
N LEU A 72 -12.39 8.06 12.36
CA LEU A 72 -11.58 7.54 13.47
C LEU A 72 -10.30 8.35 13.67
N LEU A 73 -9.56 8.58 12.59
CA LEU A 73 -8.32 9.34 12.62
C LEU A 73 -8.58 10.77 13.08
N GLN A 74 -9.63 11.44 12.60
CA GLN A 74 -9.99 12.79 13.04
C GLN A 74 -10.28 12.87 14.54
N ARG A 75 -10.99 11.88 15.10
CA ARG A 75 -11.27 11.83 16.55
C ARG A 75 -9.99 11.65 17.37
N ALA A 76 -9.12 10.72 16.96
CA ALA A 76 -7.83 10.51 17.61
C ALA A 76 -6.89 11.71 17.42
N TYR A 77 -6.96 12.37 16.27
CA TYR A 77 -6.15 13.53 15.91
C TYR A 77 -6.49 14.78 16.71
N VAL A 78 -7.76 15.00 17.08
CA VAL A 78 -8.14 16.11 17.98
C VAL A 78 -7.40 16.02 19.32
N VAL A 79 -7.05 14.81 19.77
CA VAL A 79 -6.31 14.58 21.00
C VAL A 79 -4.80 14.83 20.83
N VAL A 80 -4.25 14.59 19.64
CA VAL A 80 -2.80 14.67 19.37
C VAL A 80 -2.49 15.91 18.54
N SER A 81 -1.92 16.94 19.19
CA SER A 81 -1.64 18.28 18.64
C SER A 81 -1.50 18.39 17.12
N LYS A 82 -2.35 19.24 16.53
CA LYS A 82 -2.47 19.48 15.08
C LYS A 82 -1.12 19.76 14.41
N TYR A 83 -0.26 20.49 15.11
CA TYR A 83 0.99 21.04 14.60
C TYR A 83 2.14 20.03 14.53
N VAL A 84 2.12 18.97 15.34
CA VAL A 84 3.23 18.01 15.37
C VAL A 84 3.08 16.96 14.27
N LEU A 85 1.84 16.57 13.98
CA LEU A 85 1.54 15.41 13.13
C LEU A 85 1.31 15.73 11.64
N LEU A 86 0.87 16.93 11.24
CA LEU A 86 0.52 17.22 9.84
C LEU A 86 1.51 18.09 9.07
N SER A 87 2.46 18.74 9.75
CA SER A 87 3.57 19.43 9.09
C SER A 87 4.41 18.43 8.26
N ASP A 88 4.99 18.91 7.17
CA ASP A 88 5.99 18.19 6.35
C ASP A 88 7.26 17.95 7.16
N ASN A 89 7.14 17.03 8.11
CA ASN A 89 8.12 16.84 9.14
C ASN A 89 8.83 15.51 8.94
N ILE A 90 10.16 15.60 9.03
CA ILE A 90 11.11 14.50 9.20
C ILE A 90 10.67 13.47 10.27
N TRP A 91 9.82 13.88 11.22
CA TRP A 91 9.27 13.01 12.26
C TRP A 91 8.56 11.75 11.76
N ALA A 92 7.78 11.82 10.68
CA ALA A 92 7.10 10.62 10.16
C ALA A 92 8.12 9.58 9.65
N HIS A 93 9.17 10.04 8.98
CA HIS A 93 10.26 9.21 8.48
C HIS A 93 11.14 8.68 9.63
N ALA A 94 11.50 9.56 10.56
CA ALA A 94 12.28 9.20 11.75
C ALA A 94 11.56 8.15 12.60
N GLN A 95 10.24 8.29 12.81
CA GLN A 95 9.44 7.31 13.53
C GLN A 95 9.33 5.99 12.77
N THR A 96 9.22 6.02 11.44
CA THR A 96 9.22 4.80 10.61
C THR A 96 10.55 4.07 10.72
N LEU A 97 11.67 4.80 10.66
CA LEU A 97 13.02 4.26 10.83
C LEU A 97 13.24 3.70 12.24
N LEU A 98 12.87 4.47 13.27
CA LEU A 98 12.97 4.07 14.67
C LEU A 98 12.18 2.78 14.93
N CYS A 99 10.92 2.72 14.47
CA CYS A 99 10.10 1.52 14.57
C CYS A 99 10.79 0.33 13.90
N GLY A 100 11.36 0.54 12.72
CA GLY A 100 12.13 -0.45 11.99
C GLY A 100 13.29 -1.04 12.80
N VAL A 101 14.10 -0.16 13.37
CA VAL A 101 15.25 -0.52 14.22
C VAL A 101 14.80 -1.26 15.48
N LEU A 102 13.75 -0.77 16.15
CA LEU A 102 13.22 -1.39 17.37
C LEU A 102 12.68 -2.82 17.12
N VAL A 103 11.94 -3.03 16.03
CA VAL A 103 11.49 -4.37 15.64
C VAL A 103 12.67 -5.29 15.35
N MET A 104 13.68 -4.80 14.63
CA MET A 104 14.88 -5.58 14.31
C MET A 104 15.66 -5.98 15.57
N ILE A 105 15.89 -5.05 16.50
CA ILE A 105 16.54 -5.33 17.78
C ILE A 105 15.75 -6.36 18.59
N SER A 106 14.43 -6.20 18.70
CA SER A 106 13.56 -7.13 19.44
C SER A 106 13.61 -8.54 18.85
N VAL A 107 13.54 -8.66 17.52
CA VAL A 107 13.61 -9.95 16.81
C VAL A 107 14.97 -10.62 17.00
N LEU A 108 16.07 -9.88 16.81
CA LEU A 108 17.43 -10.42 16.93
C LEU A 108 17.77 -10.80 18.36
N GLY A 109 17.32 -9.99 19.33
CA GLY A 109 17.44 -10.29 20.77
C GLY A 109 16.74 -11.59 21.15
N GLN A 110 15.56 -11.86 20.59
CA GLN A 110 14.81 -13.10 20.84
C GLN A 110 15.40 -14.31 20.11
N ALA A 111 15.87 -14.13 18.87
CA ALA A 111 16.38 -15.24 18.05
C ALA A 111 17.70 -15.83 18.57
N ARG A 112 18.45 -15.06 19.36
CA ARG A 112 19.80 -15.38 19.88
C ARG A 112 20.76 -15.83 18.76
N GLY A 113 20.59 -15.29 17.55
CA GLY A 113 21.41 -15.60 16.37
C GLY A 113 20.68 -15.44 15.02
N LEU A 114 21.44 -15.40 13.93
CA LEU A 114 20.93 -15.28 12.55
C LEU A 114 20.46 -16.63 12.01
N LYS A 115 19.26 -17.05 12.43
CA LYS A 115 18.59 -18.25 11.89
C LYS A 115 17.73 -17.88 10.69
N LEU A 116 17.43 -18.84 9.81
CA LEU A 116 16.50 -18.66 8.68
C LEU A 116 15.17 -18.03 9.11
N PHE A 117 14.65 -18.44 10.28
CA PHE A 117 13.44 -17.85 10.85
C PHE A 117 13.58 -16.34 11.12
N ALA A 118 14.73 -15.85 11.61
CA ALA A 118 14.91 -14.45 11.98
C ALA A 118 14.89 -13.50 10.77
N PHE A 119 15.28 -13.98 9.59
CA PHE A 119 15.21 -13.19 8.36
C PHE A 119 13.77 -12.89 7.94
N HIS A 120 12.80 -13.78 8.21
CA HIS A 120 11.40 -13.54 7.88
C HIS A 120 10.84 -12.24 8.50
N PRO A 121 10.82 -12.07 9.84
CA PRO A 121 10.32 -10.84 10.44
C PRO A 121 11.19 -9.61 10.11
N ILE A 122 12.50 -9.76 9.87
CA ILE A 122 13.36 -8.64 9.42
C ILE A 122 12.91 -8.13 8.05
N PHE A 123 12.76 -9.01 7.06
CA PHE A 123 12.34 -8.63 5.72
C PHE A 123 10.88 -8.16 5.69
N MET A 124 9.99 -8.76 6.48
CA MET A 124 8.61 -8.29 6.62
C MET A 124 8.54 -6.90 7.26
N ASN A 125 9.36 -6.62 8.26
CA ASN A 125 9.47 -5.28 8.84
C ASN A 125 9.99 -4.27 7.81
N PHE A 126 11.03 -4.62 7.06
CA PHE A 126 11.57 -3.77 5.99
C PHE A 126 10.53 -3.50 4.88
N MET A 127 9.75 -4.52 4.51
CA MET A 127 8.59 -4.34 3.62
C MET A 127 7.61 -3.31 4.19
N VAL A 128 7.18 -3.42 5.46
CA VAL A 128 6.22 -2.47 6.08
C VAL A 128 6.80 -1.05 6.10
N MET A 129 8.08 -0.88 6.43
CA MET A 129 8.75 0.43 6.41
C MET A 129 8.70 1.05 5.02
N LEU A 130 9.15 0.33 4.00
CA LEU A 130 9.10 0.83 2.62
C LEU A 130 7.66 1.10 2.16
N MET A 131 6.72 0.22 2.51
CA MET A 131 5.31 0.43 2.17
C MET A 131 4.75 1.70 2.82
N THR A 132 5.15 1.99 4.06
CA THR A 132 4.79 3.20 4.81
C THR A 132 5.25 4.44 4.03
N GLU A 133 6.53 4.47 3.64
CA GLU A 133 7.12 5.56 2.87
C GLU A 133 6.42 5.74 1.51
N GLY A 134 6.17 4.63 0.81
CA GLY A 134 5.43 4.66 -0.44
C GLY A 134 3.98 5.14 -0.29
N VAL A 135 3.32 4.90 0.84
CA VAL A 135 1.95 5.38 1.11
C VAL A 135 1.92 6.90 1.33
N ILE A 136 2.89 7.44 2.06
CA ILE A 136 2.92 8.87 2.42
C ILE A 136 3.61 9.76 1.37
N VAL A 137 4.35 9.19 0.42
CA VAL A 137 5.18 9.93 -0.55
C VAL A 137 4.47 11.07 -1.31
N TYR A 138 3.16 10.95 -1.56
CA TYR A 138 2.37 11.99 -2.25
C TYR A 138 1.86 13.11 -1.33
N ARG A 139 2.13 13.01 -0.03
CA ARG A 139 1.58 13.85 1.05
C ARG A 139 2.68 14.43 1.92
N ASN A 140 3.78 13.70 2.05
CA ASN A 140 4.99 14.12 2.71
C ASN A 140 6.07 14.26 1.65
N GLU A 141 6.45 15.51 1.36
CA GLU A 141 7.38 15.82 0.28
C GLU A 141 8.84 15.62 0.66
N PHE A 142 9.15 15.22 1.89
CA PHE A 142 10.53 15.09 2.37
C PHE A 142 11.40 14.18 1.48
N LEU A 143 10.93 12.96 1.18
CA LEU A 143 11.68 12.05 0.29
C LEU A 143 11.79 12.58 -1.15
N PHE A 144 10.76 13.29 -1.62
CA PHE A 144 10.81 13.94 -2.92
C PHE A 144 11.87 15.05 -2.91
N ASN A 145 11.84 15.96 -1.94
CA ASN A 145 12.80 17.05 -1.80
C ASN A 145 14.24 16.55 -1.66
N MET A 146 14.46 15.41 -1.00
CA MET A 146 15.78 14.79 -0.89
C MET A 146 16.29 14.22 -2.23
N LEU A 147 15.40 13.68 -3.07
CA LEU A 147 15.77 12.93 -4.28
C LEU A 147 15.48 13.66 -5.59
N HIS A 148 14.74 14.77 -5.58
CA HIS A 148 14.25 15.41 -6.80
C HIS A 148 15.38 15.93 -7.70
N SER A 149 16.52 16.32 -7.12
CA SER A 149 17.68 16.87 -7.84
C SER A 149 18.41 15.82 -8.68
N ILE A 150 18.36 14.54 -8.27
CA ILE A 150 19.02 13.44 -8.98
C ILE A 150 18.09 12.73 -9.96
N MET A 151 16.80 13.07 -9.96
CA MET A 151 15.82 12.49 -10.87
C MET A 151 15.64 13.39 -12.11
N ALA A 152 15.69 12.82 -13.31
CA ALA A 152 15.13 13.45 -14.49
C ALA A 152 13.59 13.47 -14.39
N PHE A 153 12.87 14.09 -15.33
CA PHE A 153 11.39 14.17 -15.43
C PHE A 153 10.69 15.31 -14.67
N ASP A 154 9.43 15.56 -15.02
CA ASP A 154 8.55 16.48 -14.33
C ASP A 154 8.19 15.98 -12.90
N ALA A 155 7.74 16.88 -12.04
CA ALA A 155 7.44 16.57 -10.63
C ALA A 155 6.42 15.43 -10.47
N LYS A 156 5.36 15.40 -11.28
CA LYS A 156 4.31 14.37 -11.20
C LYS A 156 4.86 12.99 -11.56
N THR A 157 5.67 12.89 -12.61
CA THR A 157 6.35 11.66 -13.00
C THR A 157 7.37 11.23 -11.95
N LYS A 158 8.13 12.18 -11.37
CA LYS A 158 9.06 11.93 -10.26
C LYS A 158 8.35 11.30 -9.06
N PHE A 159 7.25 11.88 -8.57
CA PHE A 159 6.47 11.28 -7.47
C PHE A 159 5.95 9.88 -7.81
N ARG A 160 5.47 9.65 -9.04
CA ARG A 160 5.02 8.32 -9.52
C ARG A 160 6.14 7.31 -9.55
N ASN A 161 7.33 7.71 -9.99
CA ASN A 161 8.50 6.84 -10.03
C ASN A 161 9.00 6.53 -8.62
N LEU A 162 9.02 7.52 -7.72
CA LEU A 162 9.39 7.32 -6.32
C LEU A 162 8.42 6.37 -5.61
N HIS A 163 7.11 6.61 -5.72
CA HIS A 163 6.10 5.69 -5.20
C HIS A 163 6.28 4.27 -5.74
N THR A 164 6.43 4.13 -7.06
CA THR A 164 6.54 2.80 -7.68
C THR A 164 7.83 2.08 -7.26
N GLY A 165 8.97 2.77 -7.27
CA GLY A 165 10.25 2.20 -6.87
C GLY A 165 10.23 1.70 -5.44
N ILE A 166 9.74 2.52 -4.50
CA ILE A 166 9.62 2.15 -3.09
C ILE A 166 8.67 0.95 -2.92
N GLN A 167 7.51 0.94 -3.58
CA GLN A 167 6.55 -0.18 -3.49
C GLN A 167 7.10 -1.47 -4.12
N VAL A 168 7.88 -1.39 -5.19
CA VAL A 168 8.57 -2.56 -5.78
C VAL A 168 9.62 -3.11 -4.82
N CYS A 169 10.43 -2.25 -4.19
CA CYS A 169 11.38 -2.68 -3.16
C CYS A 169 10.67 -3.31 -1.96
N SER A 170 9.54 -2.75 -1.55
CA SER A 170 8.69 -3.32 -0.49
C SER A 170 8.19 -4.73 -0.87
N ALA A 171 7.66 -4.90 -2.08
CA ALA A 171 7.20 -6.20 -2.56
C ALA A 171 8.35 -7.23 -2.67
N ALA A 172 9.54 -6.81 -3.09
CA ALA A 172 10.72 -7.67 -3.12
C ALA A 172 11.14 -8.12 -1.71
N ALA A 173 11.12 -7.23 -0.73
CA ALA A 173 11.35 -7.57 0.67
C ALA A 173 10.30 -8.54 1.21
N ALA A 174 9.02 -8.36 0.86
CA ALA A 174 7.96 -9.30 1.21
C ALA A 174 8.25 -10.70 0.65
N ALA A 175 8.63 -10.78 -0.63
CA ALA A 175 8.96 -12.05 -1.29
C ALA A 175 10.13 -12.76 -0.60
N LEU A 176 11.22 -12.04 -0.29
CA LEU A 176 12.34 -12.58 0.48
C LEU A 176 11.89 -13.09 1.84
N GLY A 177 11.09 -12.31 2.57
CA GLY A 177 10.54 -12.72 3.87
C GLY A 177 9.73 -14.02 3.78
N VAL A 178 8.92 -14.20 2.73
CA VAL A 178 8.16 -15.44 2.48
C VAL A 178 9.10 -16.61 2.17
N ILE A 179 10.10 -16.41 1.32
CA ILE A 179 11.09 -17.44 0.96
C ILE A 179 11.79 -17.96 2.22
N PHE A 180 12.25 -17.07 3.10
CA PHE A 180 12.93 -17.45 4.35
C PHE A 180 12.04 -18.26 5.30
N ILE A 181 10.77 -17.88 5.49
CA ILE A 181 9.87 -18.67 6.35
C ILE A 181 9.49 -20.02 5.74
N MET A 182 9.31 -20.09 4.41
CA MET A 182 9.06 -21.35 3.72
C MET A 182 10.26 -22.29 3.83
N ALA A 183 11.47 -21.80 3.53
CA ALA A 183 12.70 -22.57 3.68
C ALA A 183 12.90 -23.06 5.13
N ASN A 184 12.63 -22.20 6.12
CA ASN A 184 12.67 -22.58 7.53
C ASN A 184 11.65 -23.69 7.85
N LYS A 185 10.40 -23.57 7.39
CA LYS A 185 9.37 -24.60 7.62
C LYS A 185 9.74 -25.93 6.97
N LEU A 186 10.21 -25.91 5.73
CA LEU A 186 10.68 -27.10 5.02
C LEU A 186 11.84 -27.79 5.76
N LYS A 187 12.84 -27.02 6.21
CA LYS A 187 13.99 -27.53 6.97
C LYS A 187 13.57 -28.29 8.25
N PHE A 188 12.50 -27.85 8.90
CA PHE A 188 12.00 -28.46 10.15
C PHE A 188 10.77 -29.37 9.93
N GLY A 189 10.44 -29.74 8.69
CA GLY A 189 9.29 -30.60 8.39
C GLY A 189 7.93 -30.04 8.83
N LYS A 190 7.79 -28.72 8.95
CA LYS A 190 6.56 -28.05 9.40
C LYS A 190 5.62 -27.77 8.22
N SER A 191 4.32 -27.81 8.47
CA SER A 191 3.29 -27.50 7.48
C SER A 191 3.45 -26.08 6.91
N LEU A 192 3.40 -25.96 5.58
CA LEU A 192 3.39 -24.68 4.88
C LEU A 192 2.05 -23.94 5.00
N TRP A 193 0.97 -24.67 5.28
CA TRP A 193 -0.36 -24.09 5.40
C TRP A 193 -0.44 -23.09 6.57
N PRO A 194 -1.15 -21.95 6.39
CA PRO A 194 -1.32 -20.95 7.43
C PRO A 194 -2.33 -21.43 8.47
N THR A 195 -1.84 -21.90 9.62
CA THR A 195 -2.68 -22.40 10.73
C THR A 195 -2.84 -21.41 11.87
N SER A 196 -1.97 -20.41 11.98
CA SER A 196 -2.04 -19.36 13.02
C SER A 196 -2.77 -18.12 12.51
N VAL A 197 -3.35 -17.35 13.44
CA VAL A 197 -3.99 -16.05 13.13
C VAL A 197 -3.05 -15.12 12.36
N HIS A 198 -1.79 -14.99 12.82
CA HIS A 198 -0.76 -14.22 12.12
C HIS A 198 -0.56 -14.71 10.68
N SER A 199 -0.43 -16.02 10.47
CA SER A 199 -0.22 -16.57 9.13
C SER A 199 -1.42 -16.40 8.21
N LEU A 200 -2.65 -16.46 8.72
CA LEU A 200 -3.87 -16.20 7.95
C LEU A 200 -3.94 -14.74 7.50
N ILE A 201 -3.71 -13.81 8.43
CA ILE A 201 -3.68 -12.36 8.14
C ILE A 201 -2.54 -12.04 7.17
N GLY A 202 -1.35 -12.61 7.39
CA GLY A 202 -0.17 -12.40 6.54
C GLY A 202 -0.37 -12.94 5.12
N SER A 203 -0.91 -14.15 4.97
CA SER A 203 -1.24 -14.71 3.64
C SER A 203 -2.24 -13.83 2.91
N PHE A 204 -3.23 -13.30 3.61
CA PHE A 204 -4.20 -12.38 3.02
C PHE A 204 -3.57 -11.03 2.63
N ALA A 205 -2.72 -10.45 3.48
CA ALA A 205 -1.98 -9.24 3.18
C ALA A 205 -1.09 -9.41 1.93
N LEU A 206 -0.40 -10.55 1.81
CA LEU A 206 0.42 -10.89 0.64
C LEU A 206 -0.41 -11.00 -0.64
N LEU A 207 -1.60 -11.61 -0.57
CA LEU A 207 -2.52 -11.64 -1.71
C LEU A 207 -2.88 -10.23 -2.16
N LEU A 208 -3.22 -9.34 -1.22
CA LEU A 208 -3.49 -7.94 -1.53
C LEU A 208 -2.27 -7.22 -2.14
N ILE A 209 -1.05 -7.46 -1.65
CA ILE A 209 0.17 -6.90 -2.24
C ILE A 209 0.33 -7.38 -3.69
N CYS A 210 0.17 -8.68 -3.97
CA CYS A 210 0.26 -9.22 -5.33
C CYS A 210 -0.76 -8.53 -6.26
N ILE A 211 -1.99 -8.33 -5.79
CA ILE A 211 -3.03 -7.57 -6.49
C ILE A 211 -2.57 -6.14 -6.77
N GLN A 212 -2.04 -5.43 -5.75
CA GLN A 212 -1.59 -4.05 -5.89
C GLN A 212 -0.44 -3.92 -6.88
N VAL A 213 0.55 -4.81 -6.83
CA VAL A 213 1.70 -4.81 -7.74
C VAL A 213 1.23 -5.03 -9.18
N PHE A 214 0.42 -6.06 -9.43
CA PHE A 214 -0.10 -6.35 -10.76
C PHE A 214 -0.92 -5.18 -11.34
N VAL A 215 -1.86 -4.66 -10.56
CA VAL A 215 -2.71 -3.53 -10.98
C VAL A 215 -1.90 -2.25 -11.17
N GLY A 216 -0.90 -2.01 -10.31
CA GLY A 216 0.01 -0.87 -10.39
C GLY A 216 0.80 -0.87 -11.70
N PHE A 217 1.38 -2.02 -12.08
CA PHE A 217 2.07 -2.15 -13.38
C PHE A 217 1.13 -1.91 -14.56
N ARG A 218 -0.08 -2.49 -14.54
CA ARG A 218 -1.07 -2.25 -15.59
C ARG A 218 -1.48 -0.79 -15.67
N LYS A 219 -1.70 -0.15 -14.52
CA LYS A 219 -2.03 1.28 -14.44
C LYS A 219 -0.93 2.14 -15.04
N ARG A 220 0.34 1.87 -14.74
CA ARG A 220 1.47 2.58 -15.34
C ARG A 220 1.53 2.42 -16.85
N ARG A 221 1.38 1.18 -17.34
CA ARG A 221 1.36 0.91 -18.78
C ARG A 221 0.24 1.65 -19.50
N MET A 222 -0.96 1.68 -18.93
CA MET A 222 -2.09 2.42 -19.49
C MET A 222 -1.84 3.93 -19.49
N MET A 223 -1.25 4.49 -18.44
CA MET A 223 -0.92 5.91 -18.39
C MET A 223 0.13 6.29 -19.45
N ALA A 224 1.17 5.49 -19.64
CA ALA A 224 2.15 5.72 -20.69
C ALA A 224 1.54 5.66 -22.11
N LEU A 225 0.62 4.72 -22.34
CA LEU A 225 -0.13 4.65 -23.60
C LEU A 225 -1.04 5.87 -23.81
N ASN A 226 -1.73 6.34 -22.77
CA ASN A 226 -2.58 7.52 -22.84
C ASN A 226 -1.75 8.78 -23.19
N GLU A 227 -0.59 8.95 -22.54
CA GLU A 227 0.36 10.03 -22.82
C GLU A 227 0.83 9.98 -24.29
N GLN A 228 1.16 8.79 -24.81
CA GLN A 228 1.58 8.61 -26.20
C GLN A 228 0.45 8.88 -27.22
N MET A 229 -0.79 8.48 -26.90
CA MET A 229 -1.94 8.61 -27.80
C MET A 229 -2.65 9.96 -27.69
N GLN A 230 -2.19 10.87 -26.82
CA GLN A 230 -2.87 12.13 -26.48
C GLN A 230 -4.37 11.94 -26.19
N SER A 231 -4.73 10.78 -25.63
CA SER A 231 -6.12 10.38 -25.45
C SER A 231 -6.53 10.55 -24.00
N ASP A 232 -7.65 11.24 -23.77
CA ASP A 232 -8.22 11.44 -22.44
C ASP A 232 -9.05 10.23 -22.00
N ILE A 233 -8.41 9.05 -21.98
CA ILE A 233 -9.01 7.86 -21.39
C ILE A 233 -9.01 8.11 -19.88
N GLY A 234 -10.19 8.46 -19.35
CA GLY A 234 -10.43 8.83 -17.96
C GLY A 234 -9.82 7.88 -16.91
N PRO A 235 -9.84 8.28 -15.62
CA PRO A 235 -8.98 7.72 -14.58
C PRO A 235 -9.16 6.21 -14.39
N VAL A 236 -8.22 5.45 -14.94
CA VAL A 236 -8.19 3.99 -14.80
C VAL A 236 -7.75 3.61 -13.37
N TYR A 237 -8.57 2.80 -12.69
CA TYR A 237 -8.32 2.27 -11.34
C TYR A 237 -8.30 3.30 -10.20
N ARG A 238 -9.39 4.07 -10.01
CA ARG A 238 -9.55 4.95 -8.83
C ARG A 238 -9.52 4.18 -7.50
N TRP A 239 -9.97 2.93 -7.49
CA TRP A 239 -9.96 2.05 -6.32
C TRP A 239 -8.55 1.60 -5.89
N HIS A 240 -7.56 1.62 -6.79
CA HIS A 240 -6.21 1.11 -6.52
C HIS A 240 -5.59 1.76 -5.28
N GLY A 241 -5.65 3.10 -5.20
CA GLY A 241 -5.13 3.82 -4.04
C GLY A 241 -5.86 3.47 -2.74
N LYS A 242 -7.19 3.31 -2.77
CA LYS A 242 -7.99 2.96 -1.58
C LYS A 242 -7.70 1.54 -1.11
N LEU A 243 -7.63 0.59 -2.04
CA LEU A 243 -7.28 -0.80 -1.73
C LEU A 243 -5.83 -0.94 -1.26
N GLY A 244 -4.90 -0.12 -1.79
CA GLY A 244 -3.51 -0.07 -1.32
C GLY A 244 -3.40 0.31 0.16
N LEU A 245 -4.23 1.25 0.64
CA LEU A 245 -4.27 1.58 2.06
C LEU A 245 -4.87 0.44 2.91
N VAL A 246 -5.87 -0.29 2.39
CA VAL A 246 -6.39 -1.49 3.07
C VAL A 246 -5.31 -2.57 3.17
N ALA A 247 -4.55 -2.78 2.09
CA ALA A 247 -3.43 -3.72 2.09
C ALA A 247 -2.40 -3.35 3.17
N TYR A 248 -2.08 -2.05 3.30
CA TYR A 248 -1.19 -1.56 4.36
C TYR A 248 -1.73 -1.86 5.77
N ASP A 249 -3.03 -1.64 6.03
CA ASP A 249 -3.64 -1.97 7.33
C ASP A 249 -3.45 -3.45 7.68
N PHE A 250 -3.66 -4.35 6.71
CA PHE A 250 -3.43 -5.78 6.91
C PHE A 250 -1.96 -6.14 7.10
N CYS A 251 -1.03 -5.44 6.45
CA CYS A 251 0.42 -5.65 6.66
C CYS A 251 0.85 -5.26 8.07
N VAL A 252 0.38 -4.11 8.58
CA VAL A 252 0.63 -3.68 9.96
C VAL A 252 -0.02 -4.64 10.95
N LEU A 253 -1.26 -5.07 10.70
CA LEU A 253 -1.93 -6.06 11.54
C LEU A 253 -1.18 -7.40 11.57
N ALA A 254 -0.65 -7.85 10.43
CA ALA A 254 0.19 -9.03 10.35
C ALA A 254 1.48 -8.84 11.15
N LEU A 255 2.15 -7.69 11.04
CA LEU A 255 3.35 -7.36 11.83
C LEU A 255 3.07 -7.42 13.33
N VAL A 256 2.02 -6.74 13.81
CA VAL A 256 1.66 -6.68 15.23
C VAL A 256 1.30 -8.07 15.76
N THR A 257 0.46 -8.83 15.04
CA THR A 257 0.10 -10.20 15.45
C THR A 257 1.29 -11.15 15.40
N GLY A 258 2.22 -10.95 14.47
CA GLY A 258 3.47 -11.69 14.39
C GLY A 258 4.35 -11.44 15.61
N MET A 259 4.55 -10.17 15.97
CA MET A 259 5.28 -9.76 17.17
C MET A 259 4.64 -10.35 18.42
N LEU A 260 3.33 -10.17 18.62
CA LEU A 260 2.58 -10.72 19.75
C LEU A 260 2.72 -12.25 19.89
N SER A 261 2.90 -12.97 18.78
CA SER A 261 3.08 -14.42 18.80
C SER A 261 4.53 -14.88 19.03
N TYR A 262 5.51 -14.01 18.78
CA TYR A 262 6.92 -14.38 18.77
C TYR A 262 7.70 -13.85 19.98
N VAL A 263 7.39 -12.63 20.44
CA VAL A 263 8.12 -11.99 21.52
C VAL A 263 7.41 -12.18 22.86
N ASN A 264 8.19 -12.38 23.92
CA ASN A 264 7.65 -12.50 25.27
C ASN A 264 7.03 -11.18 25.74
N TRP A 265 6.03 -11.26 26.63
CA TRP A 265 5.46 -10.06 27.25
C TRP A 265 6.50 -9.38 28.13
N SER A 266 6.92 -8.18 27.71
CA SER A 266 7.81 -7.30 28.45
C SER A 266 7.47 -5.85 28.11
N PHE A 267 7.87 -4.92 28.97
CA PHE A 267 7.66 -3.49 28.71
C PHE A 267 8.36 -3.04 27.42
N ALA A 268 9.57 -3.54 27.14
CA ALA A 268 10.29 -3.23 25.90
C ALA A 268 9.51 -3.70 24.66
N ASN A 269 8.97 -4.91 24.67
CA ASN A 269 8.18 -5.42 23.55
C ASN A 269 6.83 -4.71 23.39
N PHE A 270 6.24 -4.26 24.51
CA PHE A 270 5.09 -3.37 24.46
C PHE A 270 5.42 -2.06 23.74
N LEU A 271 6.56 -1.44 24.02
CA LEU A 271 7.00 -0.22 23.31
C LEU A 271 7.22 -0.46 21.81
N VAL A 272 7.74 -1.62 21.40
CA VAL A 272 7.91 -1.99 19.98
C VAL A 272 6.55 -2.10 19.27
N ILE A 273 5.58 -2.77 19.89
CA ILE A 273 4.22 -2.88 19.36
C ILE A 273 3.54 -1.51 19.30
N PHE A 274 3.65 -0.72 20.37
CA PHE A 274 3.14 0.64 20.42
C PHE A 274 3.75 1.52 19.32
N SER A 275 5.06 1.47 19.15
CA SER A 275 5.78 2.18 18.07
C SER A 275 5.27 1.77 16.69
N SER A 276 4.96 0.49 16.46
CA SER A 276 4.42 0.00 15.19
C SER A 276 3.02 0.55 14.90
N LEU A 277 2.16 0.59 15.93
CA LEU A 277 0.82 1.19 15.84
C LEU A 277 0.90 2.71 15.67
N LEU A 278 1.86 3.37 16.30
CA LEU A 278 2.10 4.81 16.15
C LEU A 278 2.55 5.14 14.72
N THR A 279 3.47 4.36 14.14
CA THR A 279 3.89 4.52 12.74
C THR A 279 2.69 4.37 11.79
N TRP A 280 1.85 3.36 12.00
CA TRP A 280 0.61 3.21 11.23
C TRP A 280 -0.31 4.42 11.37
N PHE A 281 -0.50 4.92 12.58
CA PHE A 281 -1.37 6.06 12.85
C PHE A 281 -0.88 7.34 12.15
N ILE A 282 0.42 7.62 12.23
CA ILE A 282 1.05 8.77 11.57
C ILE A 282 0.91 8.64 10.04
N ALA A 283 1.26 7.48 9.49
CA ALA A 283 1.19 7.22 8.06
C ALA A 283 -0.24 7.37 7.52
N MET A 284 -1.22 6.85 8.24
CA MET A 284 -2.63 6.98 7.88
C MET A 284 -3.15 8.41 8.00
N THR A 285 -2.70 9.15 9.02
CA THR A 285 -3.01 10.57 9.17
C THR A 285 -2.49 11.37 7.98
N HIS A 286 -1.25 11.14 7.55
CA HIS A 286 -0.67 11.77 6.36
C HIS A 286 -1.43 11.35 5.09
N ALA A 287 -1.69 10.07 4.90
CA ALA A 287 -2.31 9.55 3.68
C ALA A 287 -3.77 10.00 3.49
N VAL A 288 -4.52 10.16 4.59
CA VAL A 288 -5.98 10.37 4.56
C VAL A 288 -6.38 11.81 4.89
N LEU A 289 -5.71 12.46 5.86
CA LEU A 289 -6.10 13.79 6.33
C LEU A 289 -5.35 14.92 5.65
N LYS A 290 -4.12 14.68 5.21
CA LYS A 290 -3.32 15.71 4.53
C LYS A 290 -3.82 15.95 3.11
N THR A 291 -4.17 17.20 2.81
CA THR A 291 -4.54 17.62 1.45
C THR A 291 -3.34 17.44 0.52
N ARG A 292 -3.59 17.28 -0.79
CA ARG A 292 -2.48 17.33 -1.75
C ARG A 292 -1.96 18.77 -1.66
N PRO A 293 -0.65 19.03 -1.77
CA PRO A 293 -0.21 20.36 -2.19
C PRO A 293 -0.99 20.71 -3.46
N SER A 294 -1.61 21.89 -3.53
CA SER A 294 -2.30 22.33 -4.75
C SER A 294 -1.30 22.35 -5.90
N GLU A 295 -1.73 21.98 -7.11
CA GLU A 295 -0.89 22.05 -8.32
C GLU A 295 -0.36 23.48 -8.56
N GLU A 296 -1.02 24.49 -8.00
CA GLU A 296 -0.60 25.89 -7.97
C GLU A 296 0.77 26.12 -7.30
N ASN A 297 1.10 25.35 -6.24
CA ASN A 297 2.43 25.39 -5.63
C ASN A 297 3.48 24.63 -6.45
N GLN A 298 3.07 23.72 -7.33
CA GLN A 298 3.99 22.95 -8.19
C GLN A 298 4.45 23.75 -9.41
N GLY A 299 3.64 24.72 -9.88
CA GLY A 299 4.04 25.68 -10.92
C GLY A 299 5.05 26.72 -10.45
N LEU A 300 5.03 27.09 -9.16
CA LEU A 300 5.95 28.08 -8.59
C LEU A 300 7.39 27.56 -8.47
N VAL A 301 7.59 26.26 -8.22
CA VAL A 301 8.94 25.66 -8.16
C VAL A 301 9.56 25.49 -9.55
N SER A 302 8.74 25.38 -10.61
CA SER A 302 9.26 25.35 -11.99
C SER A 302 9.61 26.72 -12.57
N GLY A 303 9.23 27.81 -11.88
CA GLY A 303 9.39 29.18 -12.39
C GLY A 303 10.50 30.01 -11.73
N SER A 304 11.18 29.49 -10.71
CA SER A 304 12.18 30.25 -9.94
C SER A 304 13.63 29.93 -10.25
N ASP A 305 13.91 28.96 -11.13
CA ASP A 305 15.27 28.63 -11.59
C ASP A 305 15.31 28.60 -13.13
N VAL A 306 15.36 29.81 -13.73
CA VAL A 306 15.99 30.07 -15.04
C VAL A 306 16.88 31.29 -14.88
#